data_AF-A0A0C2WM67-F1
#
_entry.id   AF-A0A0C2WM67-F1
#
_cell.length_a   1.000
_cell.length_b   1.000
_cell.length_c   1.000
_cell.angle_alpha   90.00
_cell.angle_beta   90.00
_cell.angle_gamma   90.00
#
_symmetry.space_group_name_H-M   'P 1'
#
loop_
_entity.id
_entity.type
_entity.pdbx_description
1 polymer ?
#
loop_
_entity_poly.entity_id
_entity_poly.type
_entity_poly.pdbx_seq_one_letter_code
_entity_poly.pdbx_strand_id
1 'polypeptide(L)' 'MQVTPGITMVGAFPIFYKITVAADLDCCVWFGQYPTTHTVVYRHTPGVPRRRSDGMRPLDSRKLVLRCYEGF' A
#
# COMPACT_ATOMS: atom_id res chain seq x y z
N MET A 1 11.28 15.41 -1.32
CA MET A 1 10.10 14.52 -1.34
C MET A 1 10.57 13.13 -1.65
N GLN A 2 10.30 12.17 -0.77
CA GLN A 2 10.63 10.77 -0.98
C GLN A 2 9.34 9.98 -1.18
N VAL A 3 9.36 9.03 -2.11
CA VAL A 3 8.25 8.10 -2.30
C VAL A 3 8.50 6.89 -1.41
N THR A 4 7.63 6.67 -0.44
CA THR A 4 7.72 5.55 0.50
C THR A 4 6.67 4.50 0.12
N PRO A 5 7.08 3.27 -0.22
CA PRO A 5 6.15 2.18 -0.44
C PRO A 5 5.59 1.67 0.89
N GLY A 6 4.31 1.31 0.90
CA GLY A 6 3.63 0.74 2.04
C GLY A 6 2.84 -0.50 1.66
N ILE A 7 2.63 -1.39 2.63
CA ILE A 7 1.80 -2.57 2.47
C ILE A 7 0.97 -2.79 3.73
N THR A 8 -0.30 -3.14 3.54
CA THR A 8 -1.14 -3.67 4.63
C THR A 8 -1.60 -5.07 4.28
N MET A 9 -1.53 -5.97 5.25
CA MET A 9 -1.95 -7.36 5.11
C MET A 9 -3.31 -7.56 5.78
N VAL A 10 -4.30 -8.07 5.02
CA VAL A 10 -5.57 -8.55 5.57
C VAL A 10 -5.58 -10.07 5.43
N GLY A 11 -5.24 -10.77 6.51
CA GLY A 11 -4.91 -12.19 6.43
C GLY A 11 -3.75 -12.42 5.46
N ALA A 12 -3.96 -13.24 4.43
CA ALA A 12 -2.95 -13.51 3.38
C ALA A 12 -3.04 -12.56 2.17
N PHE A 13 -3.87 -11.53 2.20
CA PHE A 13 -4.12 -10.64 1.07
C PHE A 13 -3.49 -9.25 1.28
N PRO A 14 -2.62 -8.78 0.37
CA PRO A 14 -1.98 -7.46 0.51
C PRO A 14 -2.80 -6.33 -0.13
N ILE A 15 -2.61 -5.13 0.41
CA ILE A 15 -3.01 -3.85 -0.19
C ILE A 15 -1.74 -3.01 -0.27
N PHE A 16 -1.46 -2.43 -1.43
CA PHE A 16 -0.25 -1.65 -1.68
C PHE A 16 -0.53 -0.15 -1.60
N TYR A 17 0.47 0.59 -1.12
CA TYR A 17 0.42 2.03 -0.95
C TYR A 17 1.69 2.67 -1.51
N LYS A 18 1.52 3.82 -2.14
CA LYS A 18 2.62 4.69 -2.56
C LYS A 18 2.36 6.07 -1.96
N ILE A 19 3.21 6.45 -1.01
CA ILE A 19 3.02 7.64 -0.19
C ILE A 19 4.12 8.64 -0.56
N THR A 20 3.74 9.83 -0.99
CA THR A 20 4.70 10.93 -1.18
C THR A 20 4.90 11.61 0.15
N VAL A 21 6.01 11.30 0.82
CA VAL A 21 6.34 11.89 2.13
C VAL A 21 6.98 13.25 1.91
N ALA A 22 6.21 14.30 2.23
CA ALA A 22 6.68 15.67 2.33
C ALA A 22 7.33 15.92 3.70
N ALA A 23 8.20 16.93 3.78
CA ALA A 23 8.85 17.29 5.04
C ALA A 23 7.85 17.72 6.13
N ASP A 24 6.75 18.39 5.76
CA ASP A 24 5.65 18.75 6.66
C ASP A 24 5.02 17.51 7.28
N LEU A 25 4.69 16.51 6.45
CA LEU A 25 4.13 15.25 6.91
C LEU A 25 5.10 14.52 7.86
N ASP A 26 6.38 14.40 7.50
CA ASP A 26 7.39 13.75 8.33
C ASP A 26 7.51 14.43 9.70
N CYS A 27 7.64 15.76 9.71
CA CYS A 27 7.67 16.57 10.93
C CYS A 27 6.42 16.35 11.79
N CYS A 28 5.22 16.44 11.19
CA CYS A 28 3.96 16.21 11.90
C CYS A 28 3.86 14.81 12.50
N VAL A 29 4.33 13.77 11.80
CA VAL A 29 4.38 12.41 12.35
C VAL A 29 5.31 12.33 13.56
N TRP A 30 6.51 12.92 13.46
CA TRP A 30 7.47 12.97 14.57
C TRP A 30 6.92 13.64 15.83
N PHE A 31 6.14 14.71 15.68
CA PHE A 31 5.57 15.47 16.80
C PHE A 31 4.12 15.07 17.18
N GLY A 32 3.53 14.07 16.52
CA GLY A 32 2.15 13.65 16.77
C GLY A 32 1.10 14.72 16.42
N GLN A 33 1.38 15.51 15.39
CA GLN A 33 0.52 16.59 14.91
C GLN A 33 -0.19 16.21 13.60
N TYR A 34 -1.22 16.98 13.25
CA TYR A 34 -1.86 16.87 11.94
C TYR A 34 -1.17 17.79 10.94
N PRO A 35 -0.78 17.30 9.76
CA PRO A 35 -0.20 18.13 8.71
C PRO A 35 -1.25 19.12 8.18
N THR A 36 -0.80 20.34 7.93
CA THR A 36 -1.64 21.36 7.26
C THR A 36 -1.65 21.14 5.75
N THR A 37 -0.57 20.56 5.22
CA THR A 37 -0.44 20.24 3.80
C THR A 37 -1.19 18.94 3.48
N HIS A 38 -1.99 18.97 2.42
CA HIS A 38 -2.68 17.77 1.95
C HIS A 38 -1.69 16.67 1.54
N THR A 39 -1.83 15.49 2.13
CA THR A 39 -1.01 14.31 1.78
C THR A 39 -1.74 13.45 0.78
N VAL A 40 -1.12 13.20 -0.38
CA VAL A 40 -1.65 12.29 -1.41
C VAL A 40 -1.08 10.89 -1.22
N VAL A 41 -1.98 9.91 -1.10
CA VAL A 41 -1.62 8.48 -0.99
C VAL A 41 -2.29 7.72 -2.13
N TYR A 42 -1.49 7.05 -2.95
CA TYR A 42 -2.01 6.11 -3.93
C TYR A 42 -2.18 4.75 -3.28
N ARG A 43 -3.32 4.10 -3.54
CA ARG A 43 -3.65 2.78 -3.00
C ARG A 43 -4.02 1.85 -4.14
N HIS A 44 -3.41 0.67 -4.18
CA HIS A 44 -3.78 -0.40 -5.10
C HIS A 44 -4.24 -1.65 -4.35
N THR A 45 -5.39 -2.17 -4.73
CA THR A 45 -5.92 -3.45 -4.25
C THR A 45 -5.90 -4.43 -5.42
N PRO A 46 -5.03 -5.45 -5.41
CA PRO A 46 -4.94 -6.40 -6.51
C PRO A 46 -6.26 -7.12 -6.78
N GLY A 47 -6.69 -7.17 -8.04
CA GLY A 47 -7.83 -7.98 -8.46
C GLY A 47 -7.42 -9.44 -8.58
N VAL A 48 -7.85 -10.31 -7.65
CA VAL A 48 -7.56 -11.75 -7.71
C VAL A 48 -8.75 -12.54 -8.26
N PRO A 49 -8.53 -13.65 -8.99
CA PRO A 49 -9.61 -14.42 -9.61
C PRO A 49 -10.46 -15.21 -8.61
N ARG A 50 -9.99 -15.37 -7.37
CA ARG A 50 -10.63 -16.12 -6.29
C ARG A 50 -11.10 -15.21 -5.16
N ARG A 51 -11.58 -15.80 -4.06
CA ARG A 51 -12.00 -15.04 -2.89
C ARG A 51 -10.80 -14.31 -2.28
N ARG A 52 -11.02 -13.05 -1.92
CA ARG A 52 -10.00 -12.23 -1.24
C ARG A 52 -9.47 -12.88 0.05
N SER A 53 -10.32 -13.64 0.75
CA SER A 53 -9.96 -14.43 1.94
C SER A 53 -8.84 -15.44 1.70
N ASP A 54 -8.73 -15.96 0.47
CA ASP A 54 -7.69 -16.92 0.11
C ASP A 54 -6.34 -16.21 -0.04
N GLY A 55 -6.36 -14.91 -0.31
CA GLY A 55 -5.19 -14.06 -0.43
C GLY A 55 -4.18 -14.60 -1.43
N MET A 56 -2.92 -14.62 -1.02
CA MET A 56 -1.80 -15.20 -1.79
C MET A 56 -1.60 -16.70 -1.53
N ARG A 57 -2.54 -17.41 -0.89
CA ARG A 57 -2.39 -18.87 -0.68
C ARG A 57 -2.45 -19.63 -2.01
N PRO A 58 -3.44 -19.40 -2.90
CA PRO A 58 -3.45 -19.98 -4.23
C PRO A 58 -2.34 -19.41 -5.11
N LEU A 59 -1.72 -20.26 -5.94
CA LEU A 59 -0.57 -19.88 -6.77
C LEU A 59 -0.93 -18.85 -7.85
N ASP A 60 -2.11 -18.99 -8.46
CA ASP A 60 -2.68 -18.06 -9.43
C ASP A 60 -2.89 -16.66 -8.82
N SER A 61 -3.53 -16.60 -7.64
CA SER A 61 -3.69 -15.34 -6.90
C SER A 61 -2.34 -14.72 -6.54
N ARG A 62 -1.38 -15.52 -6.03
CA ARG A 62 -0.04 -15.03 -5.67
C ARG A 62 0.71 -14.44 -6.85
N LYS A 63 0.72 -15.14 -7.99
CA LYS A 63 1.38 -14.66 -9.22
C LYS A 63 0.82 -13.31 -9.66
N LEU A 64 -0.51 -13.16 -9.63
CA LEU A 64 -1.15 -11.89 -10.01
C LEU A 64 -0.80 -10.78 -9.02
N VAL A 65 -0.91 -11.05 -7.72
CA VAL A 65 -0.57 -10.09 -6.67
C VAL A 65 0.88 -9.59 -6.78
N LEU A 66 1.83 -10.50 -7.05
CA LEU A 66 3.24 -10.12 -7.23
C LEU A 66 3.46 -9.29 -8.49
N ARG A 67 2.78 -9.59 -9.60
CA ARG A 67 2.82 -8.73 -10.80
C ARG A 67 2.26 -7.33 -10.52
N CYS A 68 1.18 -7.24 -9.75
CA CYS A 68 0.65 -5.95 -9.30
C CYS A 68 1.64 -5.21 -8.41
N TYR A 69 2.39 -5.90 -7.54
CA TYR A 69 3.42 -5.29 -6.71
C TYR A 69 4.59 -4.73 -7.55
N GLU A 70 5.06 -5.48 -8.54
CA GLU A 70 6.14 -5.04 -9.43
C GLU A 70 5.75 -3.84 -10.30
N GLY A 71 4.49 -3.79 -10.73
CA GLY A 71 4.00 -2.72 -11.61
C GLY A 71 3.45 -1.48 -10.90
N PHE A 72 3.26 -1.54 -9.58
CA PHE A 72 2.65 -0.46 -8.79
C PHE A 72 3.70 0.51 -8.23
#